data_AF-A0A4Z2BLZ3-F1
#
_entry.id   AF-A0A4Z2BLZ3-F1
#
_cell.length_a   1.000
_cell.length_b   1.000
_cell.length_c   1.000
_cell.angle_alpha   90.00
_cell.angle_beta   90.00
_cell.angle_gamma   90.00
#
_symmetry.space_group_name_H-M   'P 1'
#
loop_
_entity.id
_entity.type
_entity.pdbx_description
1 polymer ?
#
loop_
_entity_poly.entity_id
_entity_poly.type
_entity_poly.pdbx_seq_one_letter_code
_entity_poly.pdbx_strand_id
1 'polypeptide(L)'
;MDSINQYTGVKKNGRSHTNLHSPLAGILLEKTKEKLSIYDAMKKRLLKPGTALALLEAQAATVGIIDPIRNCIFTIADAIKEGVVGPELKEKLLIAEKAISGYTDPYTKQKISVYQAMQKDLIPQDYGLRLLEAQIATYGLFDPVEKTNISLESAIQKGYYEKDLLTNQISELSVYYNPNTQENLDYMSLLKASTLESETGLLLLPVCVAFKGLRRGISSTQLLESKIIDKKIYDDLQNGDTTMQDVMLIETVREYLEGKGSIAGIAVMSSNEKMSIYQAMKEGLLMPGTALVLLEAQAATGYIIDPIENKKFTVDEAIKNGVIGPEYHAKLQSSERAVTGYKDPYSGETISLFQALTKDLIVKDHGIRLLEAQIATGGIIDPINSHRVPIEVAFKRGYFNEEMKRILQDSSDDTKGFFDPNTQDNLTYLQLMERCVIDPITGLCLLPLLDKSNRLNDNFIDYKTKMVFKKEKGKMTCGKYMGVEASLWELLMSEYFNEQQRRDIIQRYREGKSSIKAIMTMVVEMIDKSVEKTK
;
A
#
# COMPACT_ATOMS: atom_id res chain seq x y z
N MET A 1 -25.56 22.70 26.02
CA MET A 1 -25.76 22.48 24.57
C MET A 1 -25.19 23.72 23.90
N ASP A 2 -23.91 23.67 23.57
CA ASP A 2 -23.25 24.80 22.92
C ASP A 2 -23.18 24.52 21.43
N SER A 3 -23.71 25.44 20.63
CA SER A 3 -23.56 25.38 19.17
C SER A 3 -22.09 25.59 18.81
N ILE A 4 -21.56 24.80 17.88
CA ILE A 4 -20.17 24.88 17.39
C ILE A 4 -19.80 26.31 16.93
N ASN A 5 -20.78 27.13 16.56
CA ASN A 5 -20.58 28.55 16.24
C ASN A 5 -19.95 29.37 17.37
N GLN A 6 -20.01 28.94 18.64
CA GLN A 6 -19.34 29.62 19.76
C GLN A 6 -17.80 29.46 19.75
N TYR A 7 -17.25 28.44 19.08
CA TYR A 7 -15.80 28.23 18.96
C TYR A 7 -15.19 28.88 17.69
N THR A 8 -16.00 29.45 16.80
CA THR A 8 -15.55 30.12 15.56
C THR A 8 -15.16 31.60 15.74
N GLY A 9 -15.10 32.08 16.98
CA GLY A 9 -14.79 33.48 17.32
C GLY A 9 -13.31 33.87 17.24
N VAL A 10 -12.64 33.66 16.10
CA VAL A 10 -11.33 34.28 15.82
C VAL A 10 -11.48 35.26 14.66
N LYS A 11 -11.24 36.54 14.97
CA LYS A 11 -11.30 37.67 14.04
C LYS A 11 -10.51 37.38 12.76
N LYS A 12 -11.17 37.60 11.61
CA LYS A 12 -10.54 37.70 10.29
C LYS A 12 -9.49 38.81 10.29
N ASN A 13 -8.23 38.47 10.52
CA ASN A 13 -7.10 39.29 10.10
C ASN A 13 -6.43 38.61 8.91
N GLY A 14 -6.41 39.33 7.79
CA GLY A 14 -6.01 38.82 6.48
C GLY A 14 -4.56 38.33 6.46
N ARG A 15 -4.41 37.04 6.16
CA ARG A 15 -3.32 36.47 5.35
C ARG A 15 -3.79 35.09 4.88
N SER A 16 -3.70 34.88 3.57
CA SER A 16 -4.16 33.71 2.84
C SER A 16 -3.29 32.49 3.15
N HIS A 17 -3.64 31.74 4.18
CA HIS A 17 -3.34 30.32 4.32
C HIS A 17 -4.59 29.64 4.88
N THR A 18 -5.03 28.55 4.25
CA THR A 18 -6.23 27.79 4.60
C THR A 18 -6.06 27.16 5.98
N ASN A 19 -6.45 27.90 7.01
CA ASN A 19 -6.33 27.46 8.39
C ASN A 19 -7.48 26.49 8.74
N LEU A 20 -7.25 25.19 8.54
CA LEU A 20 -8.05 24.12 9.12
C LEU A 20 -7.82 24.11 10.64
N HIS A 21 -8.64 24.83 11.41
CA HIS A 21 -8.49 24.88 12.88
C HIS A 21 -9.43 23.95 13.65
N SER A 22 -10.29 23.18 12.97
CA SER A 22 -11.22 22.26 13.63
C SER A 22 -10.66 20.83 13.68
N PRO A 23 -10.90 20.07 14.77
CA PRO A 23 -10.63 18.64 14.79
C PRO A 23 -11.48 17.90 13.76
N LEU A 24 -11.01 16.71 13.39
CA LEU A 24 -11.77 15.79 12.55
C LEU A 24 -13.08 15.41 13.26
N ALA A 25 -14.22 15.72 12.64
CA ALA A 25 -15.55 15.53 13.23
C ALA A 25 -16.13 14.12 13.01
N GLY A 26 -15.78 13.48 11.89
CA GLY A 26 -16.41 12.23 11.49
C GLY A 26 -15.90 11.71 10.15
N ILE A 27 -16.66 10.79 9.58
CA ILE A 27 -16.35 10.14 8.31
C ILE A 27 -17.44 10.44 7.29
N LEU A 28 -17.01 10.66 6.06
CA LEU A 28 -17.88 10.83 4.90
C LEU A 28 -17.72 9.63 3.97
N LEU A 29 -18.79 8.89 3.72
CA LEU A 29 -18.77 7.86 2.69
C LEU A 29 -18.82 8.53 1.31
N GLU A 30 -17.79 8.32 0.48
CA GLU A 30 -17.65 9.08 -0.77
C GLU A 30 -18.81 8.89 -1.75
N LYS A 31 -19.37 7.68 -1.83
CA LYS A 31 -20.46 7.33 -2.76
C LYS A 31 -21.82 7.82 -2.29
N THR A 32 -22.20 7.48 -1.06
CA THR A 32 -23.53 7.82 -0.52
C THR A 32 -23.62 9.25 0.00
N LYS A 33 -22.45 9.91 0.21
CA LYS A 33 -22.33 11.18 0.94
C LYS A 33 -22.95 11.11 2.34
N GLU A 34 -23.09 9.90 2.89
CA GLU A 34 -23.57 9.66 4.24
C GLU A 34 -22.48 10.04 5.24
N LYS A 35 -22.87 10.77 6.28
CA LYS A 35 -22.01 11.15 7.40
C LYS A 35 -22.12 10.09 8.49
N LEU A 36 -20.99 9.64 8.97
CA LEU A 36 -20.91 8.67 10.06
C LEU A 36 -20.09 9.25 11.21
N SER A 37 -20.54 8.97 12.43
CA SER A 37 -19.68 9.15 13.61
C SER A 37 -18.46 8.22 13.50
N ILE A 38 -17.35 8.58 14.15
CA ILE A 38 -16.15 7.75 14.19
C ILE A 38 -16.46 6.36 14.79
N TYR A 39 -17.34 6.33 15.78
CA TYR A 39 -17.76 5.10 16.45
C TYR A 39 -18.63 4.19 15.55
N ASP A 40 -19.56 4.77 14.79
CA ASP A 40 -20.37 4.00 13.84
C ASP A 40 -19.51 3.43 12.71
N ALA A 41 -18.53 4.19 12.23
CA ALA A 41 -17.58 3.70 11.24
C ALA A 41 -16.71 2.56 11.77
N MET A 42 -16.34 2.58 13.06
CA MET A 42 -15.67 1.45 13.72
C MET A 42 -16.58 0.22 13.76
N LYS A 43 -17.86 0.38 14.12
CA LYS A 43 -18.84 -0.73 14.14
C LYS A 43 -19.08 -1.32 12.74
N LYS A 44 -19.15 -0.47 11.73
CA LYS A 44 -19.25 -0.86 10.31
C LYS A 44 -17.94 -1.42 9.73
N ARG A 45 -16.87 -1.55 10.53
CA ARG A 45 -15.53 -2.02 10.13
C ARG A 45 -14.86 -1.19 9.03
N LEU A 46 -15.28 0.07 8.89
CA LEU A 46 -14.67 1.04 7.96
C LEU A 46 -13.38 1.63 8.55
N LEU A 47 -13.30 1.69 9.89
CA LEU A 47 -12.08 2.04 10.61
C LEU A 47 -11.59 0.89 11.49
N LYS A 48 -10.26 0.76 11.60
CA LYS A 48 -9.64 -0.08 12.62
C LYS A 48 -9.94 0.48 14.01
N PRO A 49 -10.21 -0.36 15.04
CA PRO A 49 -10.52 0.11 16.38
C PRO A 49 -9.47 1.03 17.01
N GLY A 50 -8.18 0.74 16.78
CA GLY A 50 -7.09 1.59 17.29
C GLY A 50 -7.12 3.01 16.72
N THR A 51 -7.41 3.15 15.43
CA THR A 51 -7.52 4.45 14.74
C THR A 51 -8.75 5.20 15.17
N ALA A 52 -9.90 4.52 15.27
CA ALA A 52 -11.13 5.13 15.76
C ALA A 52 -10.95 5.67 17.19
N LEU A 53 -10.30 4.91 18.07
CA LEU A 53 -9.95 5.37 19.41
C LEU A 53 -9.04 6.60 19.38
N ALA A 54 -7.94 6.57 18.61
CA ALA A 54 -7.02 7.71 18.54
C ALA A 54 -7.70 8.99 18.02
N LEU A 55 -8.65 8.88 17.09
CA LEU A 55 -9.43 10.01 16.58
C LEU A 55 -10.42 10.54 17.62
N LEU A 56 -11.09 9.66 18.37
CA LEU A 56 -11.97 10.06 19.47
C LEU A 56 -11.17 10.69 20.63
N GLU A 57 -9.96 10.19 20.91
CA GLU A 57 -9.03 10.80 21.88
C GLU A 57 -8.62 12.21 21.43
N ALA A 58 -8.32 12.41 20.13
CA ALA A 58 -8.03 13.72 19.57
C ALA A 58 -9.22 14.69 19.69
N GLN A 59 -10.46 14.22 19.45
CA GLN A 59 -11.66 15.03 19.68
C GLN A 59 -11.83 15.43 21.15
N ALA A 60 -11.71 14.45 22.07
CA ALA A 60 -11.83 14.67 23.50
C ALA A 60 -10.75 15.61 24.06
N ALA A 61 -9.54 15.57 23.49
CA ALA A 61 -8.41 16.40 23.92
C ALA A 61 -8.39 17.81 23.30
N THR A 62 -9.35 18.14 22.43
CA THR A 62 -9.43 19.46 21.77
C THR A 62 -10.71 20.20 22.13
N VAL A 63 -11.86 19.55 22.04
CA VAL A 63 -13.16 20.21 22.27
C VAL A 63 -14.13 19.34 23.06
N GLY A 64 -14.19 18.05 22.74
CA GLY A 64 -15.24 17.13 23.18
C GLY A 64 -15.66 16.22 22.02
N ILE A 65 -16.55 15.27 22.29
CA ILE A 65 -16.97 14.30 21.27
C ILE A 65 -17.93 14.97 20.29
N ILE A 66 -17.62 14.89 18.99
CA ILE A 66 -18.41 15.54 17.95
C ILE A 66 -19.38 14.53 17.35
N ASP A 67 -20.66 14.90 17.28
CA ASP A 67 -21.67 14.20 16.49
C ASP A 67 -21.81 14.92 15.13
N PRO A 68 -21.30 14.33 14.03
CA PRO A 68 -21.35 14.94 12.71
C PRO A 68 -22.76 14.94 12.09
N ILE A 69 -23.69 14.12 12.60
CA ILE A 69 -25.07 14.03 12.09
C ILE A 69 -25.91 15.15 12.70
N ARG A 70 -25.80 15.34 14.02
CA ARG A 70 -26.55 16.39 14.74
C ARG A 70 -25.82 17.73 14.79
N ASN A 71 -24.57 17.79 14.31
CA ASN A 71 -23.70 18.96 14.38
C ASN A 71 -23.57 19.53 15.81
N CYS A 72 -23.36 18.64 16.77
CA CYS A 72 -23.30 18.97 18.20
C CYS A 72 -22.00 18.45 18.83
N ILE A 73 -21.55 19.11 19.89
CA ILE A 73 -20.46 18.64 20.74
C ILE A 73 -21.06 18.11 22.04
N PHE A 74 -20.66 16.91 22.43
CA PHE A 74 -21.08 16.26 23.66
C PHE A 74 -19.91 16.12 24.64
N THR A 75 -20.23 16.18 25.93
CA THR A 75 -19.36 15.64 26.96
C THR A 75 -19.29 14.11 26.81
N ILE A 76 -18.27 13.47 27.37
CA ILE A 76 -18.14 12.00 27.25
C ILE A 76 -19.35 11.28 27.86
N ALA A 77 -19.90 11.79 28.96
CA ALA A 77 -21.07 11.21 29.61
C ALA A 77 -22.31 11.29 28.69
N ASP A 78 -22.54 12.43 28.05
CA ASP A 78 -23.67 12.63 27.14
C ASP A 78 -23.49 11.84 25.84
N ALA A 79 -22.27 11.77 25.30
CA ALA A 79 -21.96 11.03 24.08
C ALA A 79 -22.27 9.53 24.23
N ILE A 80 -22.03 8.95 25.42
CA ILE A 80 -22.37 7.55 25.71
C ILE A 80 -23.88 7.36 25.84
N LYS A 81 -24.57 8.29 26.49
CA LYS A 81 -26.03 8.24 26.65
C LYS A 81 -26.75 8.32 25.30
N GLU A 82 -26.25 9.16 24.40
CA GLU A 82 -26.79 9.37 23.06
C GLU A 82 -26.30 8.31 22.03
N GLY A 83 -25.40 7.40 22.45
CA GLY A 83 -24.91 6.31 21.60
C GLY A 83 -23.88 6.71 20.55
N VAL A 84 -23.37 7.95 20.59
CA VAL A 84 -22.30 8.45 19.70
C VAL A 84 -20.98 7.74 19.99
N VAL A 85 -20.78 7.28 21.23
CA VAL A 85 -19.60 6.51 21.67
C VAL A 85 -20.03 5.34 22.54
N GLY A 86 -19.33 4.22 22.42
CA GLY A 86 -19.58 3.03 23.25
C GLY A 86 -19.07 3.15 24.68
N PRO A 87 -19.75 2.53 25.66
CA PRO A 87 -19.31 2.54 27.06
C PRO A 87 -17.91 1.92 27.26
N GLU A 88 -17.47 1.03 26.37
CA GLU A 88 -16.15 0.41 26.38
C GLU A 88 -14.99 1.40 26.19
N LEU A 89 -15.24 2.57 25.61
CA LEU A 89 -14.22 3.60 25.38
C LEU A 89 -14.17 4.64 26.49
N LYS A 90 -15.11 4.62 27.44
CA LYS A 90 -15.31 5.67 28.45
C LYS A 90 -14.04 6.00 29.23
N GLU A 91 -13.38 5.01 29.81
CA GLU A 91 -12.22 5.24 30.67
C GLU A 91 -11.06 5.88 29.92
N LYS A 92 -10.81 5.45 28.68
CA LYS A 92 -9.74 5.98 27.83
C LYS A 92 -10.02 7.43 27.42
N LEU A 93 -11.26 7.72 27.03
CA LEU A 93 -11.64 9.08 26.63
C LEU A 93 -11.61 10.06 27.81
N LEU A 94 -11.97 9.63 29.03
CA LEU A 94 -11.86 10.48 30.21
C LEU A 94 -10.41 10.86 30.53
N ILE A 95 -9.44 10.03 30.15
CA ILE A 95 -8.01 10.36 30.27
C ILE A 95 -7.62 11.42 29.23
N ALA A 96 -8.18 11.35 28.01
CA ALA A 96 -7.96 12.34 26.96
C ALA A 96 -8.63 13.69 27.28
N GLU A 97 -9.84 13.70 27.83
CA GLU A 97 -10.57 14.93 28.24
C GLU A 97 -9.83 15.73 29.34
N LYS A 98 -8.94 15.08 30.10
CA LYS A 98 -8.03 15.77 31.02
C LYS A 98 -7.05 16.71 30.31
N ALA A 99 -6.83 16.56 29.00
CA ALA A 99 -6.04 17.50 28.22
C ALA A 99 -6.68 18.89 28.12
N ILE A 100 -8.01 18.99 28.22
CA ILE A 100 -8.77 20.27 28.20
C ILE A 100 -9.40 20.63 29.55
N SER A 101 -9.33 19.76 30.55
CA SER A 101 -9.74 20.08 31.93
C SER A 101 -8.56 20.18 32.92
N GLY A 102 -7.35 19.88 32.46
CA GLY A 102 -6.12 19.84 33.22
C GLY A 102 -5.92 18.53 33.99
N TYR A 103 -4.70 17.98 33.92
CA TYR A 103 -4.29 16.85 34.76
C TYR A 103 -4.08 17.33 36.20
N THR A 104 -4.46 16.53 37.19
CA THR A 104 -4.25 16.90 38.59
C THR A 104 -2.90 16.33 39.04
N ASP A 105 -1.99 17.21 39.42
CA ASP A 105 -0.72 16.80 40.04
C ASP A 105 -1.00 16.11 41.40
N PRO A 106 -0.55 14.87 41.61
CA PRO A 106 -0.77 14.15 42.86
C PRO A 106 -0.23 14.87 44.10
N TYR A 107 0.86 15.63 43.95
CA TYR A 107 1.59 16.28 45.03
C TYR A 107 1.06 17.68 45.31
N THR A 108 0.92 18.51 44.27
CA THR A 108 0.52 19.93 44.43
C THR A 108 -0.99 20.13 44.38
N LYS A 109 -1.75 19.12 43.92
CA LYS A 109 -3.19 19.20 43.60
C LYS A 109 -3.56 20.28 42.58
N GLN A 110 -2.56 20.89 41.93
CA GLN A 110 -2.79 21.88 40.88
C GLN A 110 -3.12 21.20 39.56
N LYS A 111 -3.81 21.96 38.71
CA LYS A 111 -4.08 21.57 37.33
C LYS A 111 -2.86 21.88 36.46
N ILE A 112 -2.31 20.86 35.81
CA ILE A 112 -1.12 20.95 34.97
C ILE A 112 -1.44 20.56 33.52
N SER A 113 -0.61 21.03 32.60
CA SER A 113 -0.81 20.82 31.16
C SER A 113 -0.44 19.39 30.74
N VAL A 114 -0.78 19.00 29.51
CA VAL A 114 -0.42 17.69 28.93
C VAL A 114 1.10 17.48 28.99
N TYR A 115 1.88 18.47 28.55
CA TYR A 115 3.35 18.39 28.56
C TYR A 115 3.91 18.22 29.98
N GLN A 116 3.41 18.97 30.95
CA GLN A 116 3.83 18.83 32.34
C GLN A 116 3.42 17.49 32.95
N ALA A 117 2.27 16.94 32.55
CA ALA A 117 1.83 15.62 32.94
C ALA A 117 2.75 14.52 32.37
N MET A 118 3.25 14.68 31.15
CA MET A 118 4.27 13.79 30.56
C MET A 118 5.58 13.85 31.34
N GLN A 119 6.08 15.06 31.65
CA GLN A 119 7.34 15.24 32.40
C GLN A 119 7.30 14.67 33.83
N LYS A 120 6.09 14.47 34.37
CA LYS A 120 5.84 13.87 35.70
C LYS A 120 5.38 12.42 35.63
N ASP A 121 5.49 11.78 34.46
CA ASP A 121 5.10 10.38 34.21
C ASP A 121 3.63 10.06 34.60
N LEU A 122 2.74 11.07 34.58
CA LEU A 122 1.31 10.84 34.83
C LEU A 122 0.59 10.23 33.63
N ILE A 123 1.14 10.46 32.44
CA ILE A 123 0.71 9.85 31.18
C ILE A 123 1.94 9.38 30.41
N PRO A 124 1.84 8.28 29.63
CA PRO A 124 2.91 7.83 28.76
C PRO A 124 3.32 8.91 27.75
N GLN A 125 4.61 8.96 27.41
CA GLN A 125 5.18 9.99 26.54
C GLN A 125 4.55 9.95 25.13
N ASP A 126 4.46 8.78 24.51
CA ASP A 126 3.83 8.55 23.20
C ASP A 126 2.36 8.99 23.18
N TYR A 127 1.63 8.72 24.25
CA TYR A 127 0.24 9.15 24.41
C TYR A 127 0.12 10.67 24.51
N GLY A 128 0.92 11.30 25.37
CA GLY A 128 0.89 12.75 25.53
C GLY A 128 1.30 13.52 24.29
N LEU A 129 2.28 13.03 23.52
CA LEU A 129 2.69 13.62 22.24
C LEU A 129 1.54 13.66 21.24
N ARG A 130 0.74 12.59 21.14
CA ARG A 130 -0.46 12.55 20.28
C ARG A 130 -1.50 13.60 20.66
N LEU A 131 -1.73 13.79 21.96
CA LEU A 131 -2.68 14.81 22.43
C LEU A 131 -2.18 16.22 22.14
N LEU A 132 -0.88 16.47 22.34
CA LEU A 132 -0.24 17.75 22.00
C LEU A 132 -0.31 18.03 20.50
N GLU A 133 -0.07 17.02 19.66
CA GLU A 133 -0.18 17.11 18.22
C GLU A 133 -1.60 17.53 17.79
N ALA A 134 -2.64 16.85 18.32
CA ALA A 134 -4.02 17.17 18.03
C ALA A 134 -4.41 18.60 18.45
N GLN A 135 -3.92 19.05 19.61
CA GLN A 135 -4.12 20.42 20.10
C GLN A 135 -3.44 21.46 19.18
N ILE A 136 -2.17 21.25 18.84
CA ILE A 136 -1.39 22.14 17.97
C ILE A 136 -2.00 22.22 16.56
N ALA A 137 -2.50 21.10 16.04
CA ALA A 137 -3.12 21.02 14.73
C ALA A 137 -4.45 21.77 14.61
N THR A 138 -5.12 22.03 15.74
CA THR A 138 -6.47 22.60 15.78
C THR A 138 -6.46 24.02 16.31
N TYR A 139 -6.65 24.19 17.62
CA TYR A 139 -6.87 25.48 18.29
C TYR A 139 -5.66 25.98 19.08
N GLY A 140 -4.54 25.25 19.08
CA GLY A 140 -3.37 25.53 19.92
C GLY A 140 -3.39 24.76 21.24
N LEU A 141 -2.41 25.02 22.09
CA LEU A 141 -2.20 24.27 23.33
C LEU A 141 -3.13 24.77 24.44
N PHE A 142 -3.71 23.85 25.21
CA PHE A 142 -4.61 24.21 26.29
C PHE A 142 -3.86 24.69 27.54
N ASP A 143 -4.21 25.88 28.05
CA ASP A 143 -3.74 26.39 29.33
C ASP A 143 -4.68 25.94 30.46
N PRO A 144 -4.25 25.08 31.39
CA PRO A 144 -5.07 24.58 32.48
C PRO A 144 -5.42 25.64 33.53
N VAL A 145 -4.67 26.74 33.60
CA VAL A 145 -4.89 27.82 34.58
C VAL A 145 -5.93 28.80 34.04
N GLU A 146 -5.70 29.31 32.83
CA GLU A 146 -6.60 30.27 32.16
C GLU A 146 -7.82 29.60 31.52
N LYS A 147 -7.82 28.26 31.42
CA LYS A 147 -8.85 27.44 30.75
C LYS A 147 -9.13 27.88 29.31
N THR A 148 -8.09 28.32 28.61
CA THR A 148 -8.16 28.80 27.23
C THR A 148 -7.01 28.23 26.40
N ASN A 149 -7.21 28.17 25.08
CA ASN A 149 -6.14 27.74 24.16
C ASN A 149 -5.20 28.92 23.89
N ILE A 150 -3.90 28.65 23.97
CA ILE A 150 -2.81 29.62 23.78
C ILE A 150 -1.95 29.23 22.58
N SER A 151 -1.27 30.23 22.01
CA SER A 151 -0.31 30.00 20.91
C SER A 151 0.93 29.23 21.39
N LEU A 152 1.65 28.59 20.46
CA LEU A 152 2.90 27.87 20.79
C LEU A 152 3.93 28.78 21.45
N GLU A 153 4.06 30.04 20.99
CA GLU A 153 5.00 31.00 21.58
C GLU A 153 4.69 31.28 23.05
N SER A 154 3.41 31.49 23.38
CA SER A 154 2.99 31.68 24.77
C SER A 154 3.14 30.40 25.59
N ALA A 155 2.93 29.23 24.99
CA ALA A 155 3.09 27.95 25.67
C ALA A 155 4.56 27.67 26.03
N ILE A 156 5.50 28.02 25.15
CA ILE A 156 6.94 27.90 25.41
C ILE A 156 7.35 28.82 26.57
N GLN A 157 6.87 30.08 26.58
CA GLN A 157 7.16 31.03 27.66
C GLN A 157 6.63 30.56 29.03
N LYS A 158 5.46 29.91 29.04
CA LYS A 158 4.86 29.34 30.25
C LYS A 158 5.42 27.97 30.66
N GLY A 159 6.34 27.39 29.87
CA GLY A 159 6.90 26.06 30.12
C GLY A 159 5.90 24.92 29.90
N TYR A 160 4.88 25.13 29.07
CA TYR A 160 3.88 24.12 28.70
C TYR A 160 4.23 23.37 27.41
N TYR A 161 5.34 23.72 26.76
CA TYR A 161 5.83 23.05 25.56
C TYR A 161 7.31 23.35 25.36
N GLU A 162 8.03 22.40 24.79
CA GLU A 162 9.42 22.57 24.38
C GLU A 162 9.51 22.69 22.86
N LYS A 163 10.32 23.64 22.39
CA LYS A 163 10.49 23.88 20.96
C LYS A 163 11.04 22.62 20.26
N ASP A 164 10.50 22.32 19.09
CA ASP A 164 10.90 21.20 18.22
C ASP A 164 10.64 19.79 18.79
N LEU A 165 9.83 19.66 19.86
CA LEU A 165 9.46 18.38 20.47
C LEU A 165 8.83 17.41 19.45
N LEU A 166 7.87 17.88 18.64
CA LEU A 166 7.16 17.03 17.66
C LEU A 166 7.99 16.76 16.40
N THR A 167 8.89 17.68 16.02
CA THR A 167 9.72 17.56 14.81
C THR A 167 10.70 16.39 14.91
N ASN A 168 11.14 16.04 16.12
CA ASN A 168 12.08 14.96 16.36
C ASN A 168 11.42 13.57 16.48
N GLN A 169 10.08 13.50 16.54
CA GLN A 169 9.34 12.27 16.89
C GLN A 169 8.31 11.84 15.82
N ILE A 170 8.56 12.19 14.55
CA ILE A 170 7.64 11.97 13.42
C ILE A 170 7.18 10.50 13.31
N SER A 171 8.06 9.53 13.58
CA SER A 171 7.73 8.09 13.54
C SER A 171 6.78 7.63 14.65
N GLU A 172 6.76 8.33 15.78
CA GLU A 172 5.91 8.00 16.95
C GLU A 172 4.51 8.62 16.81
N LEU A 173 4.38 9.65 15.97
CA LEU A 173 3.14 10.39 15.72
C LEU A 173 2.30 9.79 14.57
N SER A 174 2.90 8.99 13.70
CA SER A 174 2.19 8.31 12.59
C SER A 174 1.34 7.14 13.09
N VAL A 175 0.25 7.44 13.81
CA VAL A 175 -0.66 6.46 14.44
C VAL A 175 -2.05 6.45 13.78
N TYR A 176 -2.38 7.48 13.00
CA TYR A 176 -3.67 7.61 12.34
C TYR A 176 -3.67 6.88 11.00
N TYR A 177 -4.15 5.63 11.01
CA TYR A 177 -4.31 4.84 9.79
C TYR A 177 -5.36 5.45 8.85
N ASN A 178 -4.95 5.84 7.64
CA ASN A 178 -5.87 6.28 6.59
C ASN A 178 -6.38 5.04 5.81
N PRO A 179 -7.69 4.73 5.82
CA PRO A 179 -8.23 3.56 5.12
C PRO A 179 -8.03 3.60 3.60
N ASN A 180 -8.01 4.80 3.00
CA ASN A 180 -7.94 4.97 1.55
C ASN A 180 -6.52 4.74 1.04
N THR A 181 -5.52 5.35 1.69
CA THR A 181 -4.10 5.19 1.31
C THR A 181 -3.45 3.98 1.95
N GLN A 182 -4.09 3.35 2.94
CA GLN A 182 -3.58 2.21 3.72
C GLN A 182 -2.24 2.50 4.44
N GLU A 183 -1.99 3.76 4.78
CA GLU A 183 -0.78 4.23 5.45
C GLU A 183 -1.11 4.83 6.83
N ASN A 184 -0.17 4.76 7.76
CA ASN A 184 -0.28 5.51 9.01
C ASN A 184 0.25 6.93 8.81
N LEU A 185 -0.57 7.91 9.16
CA LEU A 185 -0.27 9.33 9.03
C LEU A 185 -0.20 9.99 10.40
N ASP A 186 0.51 11.11 10.44
CA ASP A 186 0.39 12.08 11.52
C ASP A 186 -0.97 12.81 11.43
N TYR A 187 -1.40 13.46 12.51
CA TYR A 187 -2.73 14.06 12.58
C TYR A 187 -2.89 15.20 11.57
N MET A 188 -1.85 16.01 11.36
CA MET A 188 -1.86 17.13 10.42
C MET A 188 -2.05 16.69 8.97
N SER A 189 -1.39 15.61 8.58
CA SER A 189 -1.48 14.99 7.27
C SER A 189 -2.85 14.38 7.06
N LEU A 190 -3.45 13.80 8.10
CA LEU A 190 -4.83 13.30 8.05
C LEU A 190 -5.85 14.45 7.86
N LEU A 191 -5.68 15.57 8.57
CA LEU A 191 -6.55 16.75 8.40
C LEU A 191 -6.46 17.31 6.98
N LYS A 192 -5.25 17.35 6.39
CA LYS A 192 -5.07 17.75 4.98
C LYS A 192 -5.75 16.80 3.99
N ALA A 193 -5.86 15.51 4.32
CA ALA A 193 -6.59 14.52 3.53
C ALA A 193 -8.12 14.57 3.73
N SER A 194 -8.60 15.38 4.68
CA SER A 194 -10.02 15.48 5.02
C SER A 194 -10.71 16.57 4.22
N THR A 195 -12.03 16.43 4.04
CA THR A 195 -12.85 17.38 3.29
C THR A 195 -13.65 18.28 4.23
N LEU A 196 -13.65 19.58 3.96
CA LEU A 196 -14.50 20.54 4.65
C LEU A 196 -15.91 20.49 4.05
N GLU A 197 -16.89 20.19 4.87
CA GLU A 197 -18.28 20.18 4.45
C GLU A 197 -18.85 21.61 4.35
N SER A 198 -19.45 21.93 3.21
CA SER A 198 -19.95 23.29 2.93
C SER A 198 -21.14 23.72 3.81
N GLU A 199 -21.95 22.77 4.30
CA GLU A 199 -23.16 23.07 5.09
C GLU A 199 -22.87 23.29 6.58
N THR A 200 -22.03 22.44 7.16
CA THR A 200 -21.78 22.42 8.62
C THR A 200 -20.45 23.04 9.00
N GLY A 201 -19.52 23.18 8.04
CA GLY A 201 -18.13 23.57 8.32
C GLY A 201 -17.32 22.47 9.03
N LEU A 202 -17.84 21.24 9.11
CA LEU A 202 -17.15 20.11 9.74
C LEU A 202 -16.08 19.53 8.81
N LEU A 203 -14.97 19.09 9.42
CA LEU A 203 -13.95 18.30 8.75
C LEU A 203 -14.31 16.82 8.82
N LEU A 204 -14.56 16.21 7.67
CA LEU A 204 -14.89 14.79 7.55
C LEU A 204 -13.81 14.06 6.76
N LEU A 205 -13.41 12.89 7.23
CA LEU A 205 -12.48 12.03 6.52
C LEU A 205 -13.26 11.27 5.43
N PRO A 206 -13.00 11.49 4.14
CA PRO A 206 -13.60 10.67 3.10
C PRO A 206 -13.12 9.23 3.24
N VAL A 207 -14.02 8.26 3.25
CA VAL A 207 -13.69 6.83 3.26
C VAL A 207 -14.30 6.17 2.04
N CYS A 208 -13.49 5.38 1.35
CA CYS A 208 -13.86 4.60 0.18
C CYS A 208 -13.40 3.15 0.32
N VAL A 209 -13.93 2.26 -0.52
CA VAL A 209 -13.44 0.88 -0.62
C VAL A 209 -12.08 0.93 -1.30
N ALA A 210 -11.02 0.51 -0.61
CA ALA A 210 -9.65 0.58 -1.10
C ALA A 210 -8.94 -0.78 -1.09
N PHE A 211 -8.21 -1.06 -2.16
CA PHE A 211 -7.41 -2.26 -2.37
C PHE A 211 -5.95 -1.95 -2.09
N LYS A 212 -5.17 -2.99 -1.77
CA LYS A 212 -3.73 -2.86 -1.62
C LYS A 212 -3.07 -2.68 -2.99
N GLY A 213 -2.33 -1.59 -3.18
CA GLY A 213 -1.48 -1.36 -4.34
C GLY A 213 -0.01 -1.71 -4.09
N LEU A 214 0.88 -1.17 -4.93
CA LEU A 214 2.33 -1.38 -4.87
C LEU A 214 3.03 -0.68 -3.70
N ARG A 215 2.50 0.43 -3.19
CA ARG A 215 3.07 1.27 -2.12
C ARG A 215 1.98 1.84 -1.23
N ARG A 216 0.89 2.31 -1.83
CA ARG A 216 -0.31 2.81 -1.15
C ARG A 216 -1.56 2.08 -1.64
N GLY A 217 -2.63 2.24 -0.87
CA GLY A 217 -3.97 1.80 -1.23
C GLY A 217 -4.51 2.53 -2.46
N ILE A 218 -5.38 1.84 -3.18
CA ILE A 218 -6.09 2.35 -4.35
C ILE A 218 -7.61 2.22 -4.16
N SER A 219 -8.33 3.30 -4.40
CA SER A 219 -9.79 3.31 -4.32
C SER A 219 -10.46 2.50 -5.44
N SER A 220 -11.64 1.97 -5.16
CA SER A 220 -12.50 1.33 -6.15
C SER A 220 -12.88 2.28 -7.30
N THR A 221 -13.01 3.58 -7.02
CA THR A 221 -13.25 4.63 -8.04
C THR A 221 -12.08 4.70 -9.02
N GLN A 222 -10.85 4.67 -8.50
CA GLN A 222 -9.66 4.72 -9.34
C GLN A 222 -9.47 3.44 -10.14
N LEU A 223 -9.86 2.28 -9.61
CA LEU A 223 -9.87 1.03 -10.39
C LEU A 223 -10.85 1.09 -11.56
N LEU A 224 -12.03 1.69 -11.36
CA LEU A 224 -13.02 1.89 -12.42
C LEU A 224 -12.52 2.88 -13.48
N GLU A 225 -11.98 4.03 -13.07
CA GLU A 225 -11.42 5.04 -13.98
C GLU A 225 -10.22 4.49 -14.78
N SER A 226 -9.46 3.59 -14.17
CA SER A 226 -8.35 2.89 -14.82
C SER A 226 -8.79 1.71 -15.68
N LYS A 227 -10.11 1.47 -15.82
CA LYS A 227 -10.71 0.34 -16.55
C LYS A 227 -10.22 -1.04 -16.09
N ILE A 228 -9.83 -1.18 -14.83
CA ILE A 228 -9.36 -2.45 -14.25
C ILE A 228 -10.54 -3.30 -13.80
N ILE A 229 -11.57 -2.64 -13.24
CA ILE A 229 -12.86 -3.23 -12.94
C ILE A 229 -13.93 -2.61 -13.82
N ASP A 230 -15.00 -3.35 -14.07
CA ASP A 230 -16.17 -2.83 -14.78
C ASP A 230 -17.14 -2.12 -13.82
N LYS A 231 -18.13 -1.45 -14.40
CA LYS A 231 -19.15 -0.73 -13.64
C LYS A 231 -19.97 -1.67 -12.76
N LYS A 232 -20.18 -2.91 -13.21
CA LYS A 232 -20.96 -3.91 -12.48
C LYS A 232 -20.26 -4.31 -11.17
N ILE A 233 -19.00 -4.75 -11.26
CA ILE A 233 -18.18 -5.10 -10.09
C ILE A 233 -18.04 -3.88 -9.16
N TYR A 234 -17.87 -2.68 -9.72
CA TYR A 234 -17.84 -1.46 -8.93
C TYR A 234 -19.15 -1.27 -8.15
N ASP A 235 -20.31 -1.36 -8.79
CA ASP A 235 -21.59 -1.18 -8.11
C ASP A 235 -21.85 -2.28 -7.07
N ASP A 236 -21.56 -3.54 -7.39
CA ASP A 236 -21.67 -4.70 -6.49
C ASP A 236 -20.78 -4.54 -5.25
N LEU A 237 -19.53 -4.06 -5.42
CA LEU A 237 -18.60 -3.76 -4.31
C LEU A 237 -19.14 -2.67 -3.37
N GLN A 238 -19.81 -1.66 -3.94
CA GLN A 238 -20.31 -0.53 -3.16
C GLN A 238 -21.62 -0.86 -2.44
N ASN A 239 -22.44 -1.74 -3.01
CA ASN A 239 -23.68 -2.20 -2.40
C ASN A 239 -23.44 -3.32 -1.37
N GLY A 240 -22.26 -3.94 -1.39
CA GLY A 240 -21.89 -5.04 -0.50
C GLY A 240 -22.29 -6.43 -1.01
N ASP A 241 -22.69 -6.53 -2.28
CA ASP A 241 -23.03 -7.79 -2.95
C ASP A 241 -21.79 -8.63 -3.26
N THR A 242 -20.63 -7.98 -3.41
CA THR A 242 -19.33 -8.61 -3.64
C THR A 242 -18.30 -8.07 -2.64
N THR A 243 -17.38 -8.91 -2.17
CA THR A 243 -16.33 -8.50 -1.24
C THR A 243 -15.02 -8.13 -1.94
N MET A 244 -14.16 -7.38 -1.25
CA MET A 244 -12.80 -7.10 -1.75
C MET A 244 -12.00 -8.39 -2.01
N GLN A 245 -12.23 -9.43 -1.20
CA GLN A 245 -11.53 -10.71 -1.34
C GLN A 245 -11.93 -11.39 -2.64
N ASP A 246 -13.21 -11.36 -3.00
CA ASP A 246 -13.72 -11.96 -4.25
C ASP A 246 -13.13 -11.25 -5.47
N VAL A 247 -13.05 -9.93 -5.44
CA VAL A 247 -12.44 -9.14 -6.53
C VAL A 247 -10.95 -9.41 -6.66
N MET A 248 -10.25 -9.66 -5.55
CA MET A 248 -8.83 -10.04 -5.56
C MET A 248 -8.58 -11.46 -6.12
N LEU A 249 -9.61 -12.33 -6.20
CA LEU A 249 -9.51 -13.61 -6.88
C LEU A 249 -9.52 -13.47 -8.41
N ILE A 250 -9.97 -12.33 -8.93
CA ILE A 250 -9.95 -12.04 -10.36
C ILE A 250 -8.50 -11.79 -10.77
N GLU A 251 -7.95 -12.73 -11.55
CA GLU A 251 -6.53 -12.74 -11.94
C GLU A 251 -6.08 -11.42 -12.58
N THR A 252 -6.88 -10.85 -13.48
CA THR A 252 -6.55 -9.59 -14.18
C THR A 252 -6.44 -8.41 -13.21
N VAL A 253 -7.32 -8.32 -12.21
CA VAL A 253 -7.28 -7.26 -11.21
C VAL A 253 -6.02 -7.38 -10.37
N ARG A 254 -5.69 -8.60 -9.92
CA ARG A 254 -4.47 -8.84 -9.14
C ARG A 254 -3.21 -8.54 -9.94
N GLU A 255 -3.17 -8.87 -11.23
CA GLU A 255 -2.03 -8.52 -12.11
C GLU A 255 -1.81 -7.01 -12.23
N TYR A 256 -2.87 -6.19 -12.23
CA TYR A 256 -2.73 -4.73 -12.25
C TYR A 256 -2.36 -4.15 -10.88
N LEU A 257 -2.75 -4.79 -9.78
CA LEU A 257 -2.41 -4.33 -8.43
C LEU A 257 -1.01 -4.73 -7.99
N GLU A 258 -0.61 -5.99 -8.26
CA GLU A 258 0.62 -6.59 -7.74
C GLU A 258 1.67 -6.87 -8.82
N GLY A 259 1.27 -6.93 -10.10
CA GLY A 259 2.11 -7.36 -11.22
C GLY A 259 2.08 -8.86 -11.51
N LYS A 260 2.60 -9.25 -12.67
CA LYS A 260 2.74 -10.64 -13.16
C LYS A 260 3.94 -11.40 -12.58
N GLY A 261 4.74 -10.72 -11.75
CA GLY A 261 6.01 -11.19 -11.20
C GLY A 261 7.19 -10.85 -12.12
N SER A 262 8.25 -10.27 -11.53
CA SER A 262 9.55 -10.04 -12.15
C SER A 262 10.46 -11.27 -12.00
N ILE A 263 11.65 -11.22 -12.61
CA ILE A 263 12.72 -12.20 -12.36
C ILE A 263 13.15 -12.02 -10.90
N ALA A 264 12.76 -12.96 -10.04
CA ALA A 264 12.87 -12.89 -8.59
C ALA A 264 14.26 -13.29 -8.07
N GLY A 265 14.99 -14.12 -8.84
CA GLY A 265 16.21 -14.75 -8.37
C GLY A 265 16.87 -15.60 -9.44
N ILE A 266 17.84 -16.38 -8.99
CA ILE A 266 18.63 -17.29 -9.82
C ILE A 266 18.32 -18.73 -9.40
N ALA A 267 18.17 -19.62 -10.40
CA ALA A 267 18.08 -21.07 -10.19
C ALA A 267 19.35 -21.73 -10.72
N VAL A 268 20.15 -22.33 -9.84
CA VAL A 268 21.34 -23.08 -10.21
C VAL A 268 20.93 -24.49 -10.58
N MET A 269 20.93 -24.80 -11.88
CA MET A 269 20.31 -26.03 -12.39
C MET A 269 21.07 -27.31 -12.02
N SER A 270 22.37 -27.19 -11.70
CA SER A 270 23.22 -28.30 -11.28
C SER A 270 22.93 -28.76 -9.84
N SER A 271 22.66 -27.83 -8.92
CA SER A 271 22.37 -28.12 -7.50
C SER A 271 20.88 -28.08 -7.15
N ASN A 272 20.02 -27.57 -8.04
CA ASN A 272 18.62 -27.22 -7.78
C ASN A 272 18.44 -26.18 -6.66
N GLU A 273 19.48 -25.40 -6.38
CA GLU A 273 19.40 -24.33 -5.41
C GLU A 273 18.84 -23.07 -6.06
N LYS A 274 18.01 -22.37 -5.30
CA LYS A 274 17.54 -21.03 -5.63
C LYS A 274 18.20 -20.03 -4.70
N MET A 275 18.58 -18.88 -5.23
CA MET A 275 19.25 -17.82 -4.48
C MET A 275 18.84 -16.44 -5.01
N SER A 276 19.08 -15.41 -4.19
CA SER A 276 18.86 -14.03 -4.62
C SER A 276 19.87 -13.62 -5.71
N ILE A 277 19.52 -12.61 -6.51
CA ILE A 277 20.41 -12.06 -7.54
C ILE A 277 21.70 -11.53 -6.91
N TYR A 278 21.59 -10.89 -5.74
CA TYR A 278 22.73 -10.34 -5.01
C TYR A 278 23.66 -11.44 -4.48
N GLN A 279 23.10 -12.54 -3.97
CA GLN A 279 23.87 -13.68 -3.51
C GLN A 279 24.62 -14.36 -4.68
N ALA A 280 23.94 -14.59 -5.80
CA ALA A 280 24.57 -15.17 -7.00
C ALA A 280 25.76 -14.30 -7.50
N MET A 281 25.64 -12.99 -7.38
CA MET A 281 26.74 -12.07 -7.68
C MET A 281 27.88 -12.19 -6.67
N LYS A 282 27.60 -12.26 -5.36
CA LYS A 282 28.63 -12.43 -4.32
C LYS A 282 29.41 -13.73 -4.48
N GLU A 283 28.73 -14.80 -4.89
CA GLU A 283 29.34 -16.10 -5.16
C GLU A 283 30.06 -16.16 -6.53
N GLY A 284 30.02 -15.08 -7.33
CA GLY A 284 30.67 -15.00 -8.62
C GLY A 284 29.97 -15.76 -9.75
N LEU A 285 28.75 -16.26 -9.51
CA LEU A 285 27.92 -16.95 -10.50
C LEU A 285 27.29 -15.98 -11.52
N LEU A 286 27.12 -14.72 -11.12
CA LEU A 286 26.56 -13.67 -11.97
C LEU A 286 27.48 -12.45 -11.99
N MET A 287 27.72 -11.90 -13.19
CA MET A 287 28.52 -10.69 -13.33
C MET A 287 27.86 -9.49 -12.62
N PRO A 288 28.61 -8.62 -11.93
CA PRO A 288 28.04 -7.49 -11.18
C PRO A 288 27.17 -6.55 -12.02
N GLY A 289 27.53 -6.34 -13.29
CA GLY A 289 26.73 -5.53 -14.23
C GLY A 289 25.35 -6.14 -14.49
N THR A 290 25.30 -7.44 -14.79
CA THR A 290 24.04 -8.17 -15.03
C THR A 290 23.18 -8.21 -13.76
N ALA A 291 23.80 -8.45 -12.60
CA ALA A 291 23.12 -8.47 -11.32
C ALA A 291 22.45 -7.14 -10.99
N LEU A 292 23.19 -6.03 -11.16
CA LEU A 292 22.66 -4.68 -10.94
C LEU A 292 21.44 -4.40 -11.82
N VAL A 293 21.52 -4.70 -13.12
CA VAL A 293 20.41 -4.47 -14.06
C VAL A 293 19.15 -5.24 -13.69
N LEU A 294 19.28 -6.49 -13.24
CA LEU A 294 18.14 -7.29 -12.79
C LEU A 294 17.56 -6.76 -11.45
N LEU A 295 18.40 -6.31 -10.52
CA LEU A 295 17.95 -5.68 -9.27
C LEU A 295 17.26 -4.34 -9.52
N GLU A 296 17.74 -3.54 -10.47
CA GLU A 296 17.07 -2.30 -10.90
C GLU A 296 15.68 -2.60 -11.48
N ALA A 297 15.55 -3.67 -12.28
CA ALA A 297 14.27 -4.12 -12.80
C ALA A 297 13.31 -4.58 -11.68
N GLN A 298 13.79 -5.27 -10.65
CA GLN A 298 12.99 -5.61 -9.47
C GLN A 298 12.49 -4.34 -8.75
N ALA A 299 13.39 -3.39 -8.46
CA ALA A 299 13.04 -2.14 -7.80
C ALA A 299 12.01 -1.34 -8.62
N ALA A 300 12.16 -1.26 -9.94
CA ALA A 300 11.28 -0.52 -10.82
C ALA A 300 9.94 -1.19 -11.12
N THR A 301 9.79 -2.49 -10.81
CA THR A 301 8.54 -3.26 -11.03
C THR A 301 7.74 -3.48 -9.76
N GLY A 302 8.27 -3.08 -8.62
CA GLY A 302 7.55 -3.08 -7.36
C GLY A 302 8.48 -3.25 -6.16
N TYR A 303 9.25 -4.32 -6.09
CA TYR A 303 9.94 -4.69 -4.85
C TYR A 303 11.21 -5.48 -5.15
N ILE A 304 12.19 -5.38 -4.25
CA ILE A 304 13.29 -6.34 -4.19
C ILE A 304 12.75 -7.65 -3.60
N ILE A 305 13.05 -8.76 -4.27
CA ILE A 305 12.47 -10.07 -3.93
C ILE A 305 13.54 -10.94 -3.28
N ASP A 306 13.20 -11.51 -2.13
CA ASP A 306 13.92 -12.65 -1.56
C ASP A 306 13.24 -13.96 -2.01
N PRO A 307 13.85 -14.73 -2.93
CA PRO A 307 13.27 -15.97 -3.44
C PRO A 307 13.31 -17.14 -2.44
N ILE A 308 14.08 -17.03 -1.35
CA ILE A 308 14.20 -18.06 -0.32
C ILE A 308 13.03 -17.95 0.65
N GLU A 309 12.85 -16.77 1.25
CA GLU A 309 11.74 -16.52 2.18
C GLU A 309 10.42 -16.15 1.49
N ASN A 310 10.43 -15.96 0.16
CA ASN A 310 9.30 -15.47 -0.64
C ASN A 310 8.73 -14.15 -0.10
N LYS A 311 9.64 -13.24 0.28
CA LYS A 311 9.29 -11.90 0.79
C LYS A 311 9.65 -10.83 -0.22
N LYS A 312 8.89 -9.75 -0.17
CA LYS A 312 9.05 -8.55 -1.02
C LYS A 312 9.38 -7.37 -0.12
N PHE A 313 10.43 -6.65 -0.45
CA PHE A 313 10.94 -5.53 0.34
C PHE A 313 11.05 -4.26 -0.49
N THR A 314 10.86 -3.11 0.15
CA THR A 314 11.37 -1.84 -0.39
C THR A 314 12.90 -1.85 -0.39
N VAL A 315 13.53 -0.93 -1.12
CA VAL A 315 15.01 -0.90 -1.21
C VAL A 315 15.64 -0.72 0.19
N ASP A 316 15.08 0.16 1.00
CA ASP A 316 15.57 0.40 2.37
C ASP A 316 15.40 -0.82 3.29
N GLU A 317 14.25 -1.51 3.19
CA GLU A 317 14.03 -2.75 3.95
C GLU A 317 14.93 -3.89 3.48
N ALA A 318 15.20 -3.98 2.17
CA ALA A 318 16.05 -5.03 1.61
C ALA A 318 17.49 -4.92 2.12
N ILE A 319 18.01 -3.70 2.35
CA ILE A 319 19.32 -3.49 2.98
C ILE A 319 19.28 -3.89 4.46
N LYS A 320 18.24 -3.48 5.19
CA LYS A 320 18.08 -3.82 6.62
C LYS A 320 18.02 -5.33 6.84
N ASN A 321 17.40 -6.06 5.92
CA ASN A 321 17.30 -7.53 5.97
C ASN A 321 18.48 -8.25 5.26
N GLY A 322 19.48 -7.52 4.75
CA GLY A 322 20.68 -8.10 4.13
C GLY A 322 20.45 -8.78 2.78
N VAL A 323 19.31 -8.57 2.13
CA VAL A 323 18.98 -9.11 0.79
C VAL A 323 19.83 -8.44 -0.29
N ILE A 324 20.17 -7.16 -0.10
CA ILE A 324 21.07 -6.37 -0.94
C ILE A 324 22.13 -5.65 -0.09
N GLY A 325 23.25 -5.32 -0.71
CA GLY A 325 24.32 -4.55 -0.06
C GLY A 325 24.10 -3.04 -0.10
N PRO A 326 24.62 -2.28 0.89
CA PRO A 326 24.50 -0.83 0.95
C PRO A 326 25.15 -0.12 -0.25
N GLU A 327 26.12 -0.75 -0.92
CA GLU A 327 26.80 -0.22 -2.10
C GLU A 327 25.87 0.05 -3.29
N TYR A 328 24.70 -0.60 -3.32
CA TYR A 328 23.70 -0.44 -4.38
C TYR A 328 22.53 0.47 -3.99
N HIS A 329 22.48 0.97 -2.75
CA HIS A 329 21.36 1.76 -2.23
C HIS A 329 20.96 2.91 -3.14
N ALA A 330 21.91 3.81 -3.47
CA ALA A 330 21.63 4.99 -4.27
C ALA A 330 21.10 4.67 -5.68
N LYS A 331 21.63 3.60 -6.31
CA LYS A 331 21.20 3.18 -7.66
C LYS A 331 19.81 2.56 -7.62
N LEU A 332 19.56 1.64 -6.69
CA LEU A 332 18.27 0.96 -6.57
C LEU A 332 17.17 1.90 -6.08
N GLN A 333 17.49 2.83 -5.18
CA GLN A 333 16.55 3.88 -4.77
C GLN A 333 16.17 4.77 -5.96
N SER A 334 17.11 5.05 -6.88
CA SER A 334 16.80 5.76 -8.12
C SER A 334 15.85 4.99 -9.03
N SER A 335 15.98 3.67 -9.12
CA SER A 335 15.07 2.81 -9.89
C SER A 335 13.72 2.60 -9.20
N GLU A 336 13.68 2.57 -7.86
CA GLU A 336 12.44 2.47 -7.08
C GLU A 336 11.52 3.69 -7.29
N ARG A 337 12.08 4.85 -7.66
CA ARG A 337 11.31 6.03 -8.11
C ARG A 337 10.46 5.77 -9.34
N ALA A 338 10.72 4.72 -10.12
CA ALA A 338 9.81 4.31 -11.18
C ALA A 338 8.45 3.82 -10.64
N VAL A 339 8.37 3.45 -9.36
CA VAL A 339 7.15 3.03 -8.66
C VAL A 339 6.61 4.14 -7.76
N THR A 340 7.47 4.82 -7.00
CA THR A 340 7.07 5.87 -6.06
C THR A 340 6.91 7.26 -6.71
N GLY A 341 7.47 7.42 -7.91
CA GLY A 341 7.45 8.62 -8.73
C GLY A 341 8.71 9.48 -8.57
N TYR A 342 9.04 10.21 -9.64
CA TYR A 342 10.16 11.15 -9.66
C TYR A 342 9.67 12.52 -9.23
N LYS A 343 10.49 13.27 -8.50
CA LYS A 343 10.19 14.67 -8.16
C LYS A 343 10.70 15.56 -9.27
N ASP A 344 9.80 16.33 -9.89
CA ASP A 344 10.17 17.36 -10.85
C ASP A 344 10.89 18.51 -10.12
N PRO A 345 12.16 18.82 -10.44
CA PRO A 345 12.88 19.91 -9.79
C PRO A 345 12.23 21.30 -9.97
N TYR A 346 11.41 21.47 -11.02
CA TYR A 346 10.81 22.76 -11.34
C TYR A 346 9.44 22.97 -10.68
N SER A 347 8.58 21.94 -10.65
CA SER A 347 7.24 22.04 -10.07
C SER A 347 7.12 21.45 -8.65
N GLY A 348 8.05 20.59 -8.24
CA GLY A 348 7.95 19.79 -7.02
C GLY A 348 6.93 18.64 -7.08
N GLU A 349 6.23 18.51 -8.21
CA GLU A 349 5.23 17.46 -8.42
C GLU A 349 5.87 16.09 -8.62
N THR A 350 5.11 15.06 -8.27
CA THR A 350 5.51 13.68 -8.53
C THR A 350 5.09 13.30 -9.95
N ILE A 351 6.07 12.96 -10.79
CA ILE A 351 5.89 12.57 -12.19
C ILE A 351 6.24 11.10 -12.43
N SER A 352 5.72 10.53 -13.51
CA SER A 352 5.97 9.13 -13.89
C SER A 352 7.37 8.92 -14.47
N LEU A 353 7.78 7.64 -14.57
CA LEU A 353 9.02 7.23 -15.22
C LEU A 353 9.14 7.78 -16.65
N PHE A 354 8.06 7.67 -17.43
CA PHE A 354 8.02 8.18 -18.79
C PHE A 354 8.12 9.70 -18.85
N GLN A 355 7.43 10.42 -17.95
CA GLN A 355 7.53 11.88 -17.90
C GLN A 355 8.94 12.32 -17.50
N ALA A 356 9.58 11.64 -16.55
CA ALA A 356 10.97 11.89 -16.17
C ALA A 356 11.93 11.65 -17.35
N LEU A 357 11.68 10.61 -18.16
CA LEU A 357 12.41 10.32 -19.38
C LEU A 357 12.26 11.43 -20.42
N THR A 358 11.05 11.93 -20.66
CA THR A 358 10.80 13.02 -21.62
C THR A 358 11.39 14.36 -21.18
N LYS A 359 11.61 14.55 -19.88
CA LYS A 359 12.23 15.74 -19.29
C LYS A 359 13.75 15.59 -19.09
N ASP A 360 14.34 14.51 -19.63
CA ASP A 360 15.77 14.18 -19.49
C ASP A 360 16.27 14.15 -18.03
N LEU A 361 15.39 13.85 -17.07
CA LEU A 361 15.75 13.70 -15.64
C LEU A 361 16.40 12.35 -15.34
N ILE A 362 16.27 11.40 -16.28
CA ILE A 362 16.88 10.07 -16.22
C ILE A 362 17.58 9.78 -17.55
N VAL A 363 18.65 8.98 -17.49
CA VAL A 363 19.35 8.52 -18.68
C VAL A 363 18.41 7.69 -19.56
N LYS A 364 18.42 7.94 -20.87
CA LYS A 364 17.44 7.37 -21.79
C LYS A 364 17.42 5.84 -21.79
N ASP A 365 18.58 5.21 -22.00
CA ASP A 365 18.70 3.74 -22.06
C ASP A 365 18.27 3.09 -20.74
N HIS A 366 18.61 3.71 -19.61
CA HIS A 366 18.16 3.26 -18.30
C HIS A 366 16.64 3.34 -18.17
N GLY A 367 16.03 4.48 -18.54
CA GLY A 367 14.58 4.67 -18.48
C GLY A 367 13.80 3.73 -19.40
N ILE A 368 14.28 3.51 -20.63
CA ILE A 368 13.70 2.56 -21.60
C ILE A 368 13.70 1.15 -21.01
N ARG A 369 14.82 0.72 -20.44
CA ARG A 369 14.97 -0.59 -19.80
C ARG A 369 13.98 -0.79 -18.64
N LEU A 370 13.78 0.24 -17.80
CA LEU A 370 12.81 0.17 -16.70
C LEU A 370 11.36 0.13 -17.21
N LEU A 371 11.02 0.90 -18.26
CA LEU A 371 9.69 0.86 -18.88
C LEU A 371 9.40 -0.52 -19.46
N GLU A 372 10.38 -1.11 -20.13
CA GLU A 372 10.25 -2.44 -20.72
C GLU A 372 9.96 -3.51 -19.64
N ALA A 373 10.69 -3.47 -18.53
CA ALA A 373 10.46 -4.33 -17.39
C ALA A 373 9.05 -4.14 -16.79
N GLN A 374 8.55 -2.91 -16.68
CA GLN A 374 7.18 -2.64 -16.23
C GLN A 374 6.14 -3.25 -17.18
N ILE A 375 6.26 -3.06 -18.49
CA ILE A 375 5.31 -3.60 -19.47
C ILE A 375 5.27 -5.13 -19.41
N ALA A 376 6.44 -5.78 -19.43
CA ALA A 376 6.54 -7.24 -19.36
C ALA A 376 5.94 -7.83 -18.07
N THR A 377 5.98 -7.08 -16.97
CA THR A 377 5.48 -7.51 -15.65
C THR A 377 4.05 -7.08 -15.36
N GLY A 378 3.28 -6.60 -16.35
CA GLY A 378 1.84 -6.39 -16.22
C GLY A 378 1.33 -5.05 -16.77
N GLY A 379 2.20 -4.06 -16.96
CA GLY A 379 1.80 -2.74 -17.46
C GLY A 379 2.57 -1.60 -16.82
N ILE A 380 2.36 -0.39 -17.35
CA ILE A 380 2.97 0.85 -16.88
C ILE A 380 2.50 1.17 -15.47
N ILE A 381 3.39 1.62 -14.59
CA ILE A 381 3.04 1.97 -13.22
C ILE A 381 2.60 3.43 -13.13
N ASP A 382 1.46 3.66 -12.49
CA ASP A 382 0.99 4.97 -12.04
C ASP A 382 1.57 5.25 -10.64
N PRO A 383 2.54 6.17 -10.49
CA PRO A 383 3.19 6.41 -9.19
C PRO A 383 2.28 7.13 -8.18
N ILE A 384 1.26 7.83 -8.66
CA ILE A 384 0.33 8.60 -7.82
C ILE A 384 -0.66 7.62 -7.18
N ASN A 385 -1.27 6.76 -7.99
CA ASN A 385 -2.28 5.80 -7.54
C ASN A 385 -1.70 4.41 -7.25
N SER A 386 -0.38 4.25 -7.38
CA SER A 386 0.39 3.10 -6.94
C SER A 386 -0.11 1.74 -7.45
N HIS A 387 -0.46 1.66 -8.72
CA HIS A 387 -0.88 0.43 -9.39
C HIS A 387 -0.46 0.48 -10.85
N ARG A 388 -0.58 -0.64 -11.55
CA ARG A 388 -0.33 -0.72 -12.99
C ARG A 388 -1.60 -0.35 -13.75
N VAL A 389 -1.42 0.39 -14.83
CA VAL A 389 -2.51 0.80 -15.72
C VAL A 389 -2.40 0.11 -17.08
N PRO A 390 -3.54 -0.19 -17.73
CA PRO A 390 -3.54 -0.61 -19.13
C PRO A 390 -2.90 0.45 -20.03
N ILE A 391 -2.30 0.02 -21.15
CA ILE A 391 -1.60 0.92 -22.10
C ILE A 391 -2.50 2.07 -22.58
N GLU A 392 -3.77 1.80 -22.88
CA GLU A 392 -4.73 2.84 -23.28
C GLU A 392 -4.91 3.93 -22.23
N VAL A 393 -4.92 3.56 -20.95
CA VAL A 393 -5.08 4.49 -19.83
C VAL A 393 -3.77 5.24 -19.60
N ALA A 394 -2.64 4.55 -19.74
CA ALA A 394 -1.32 5.18 -19.69
C ALA A 394 -1.17 6.31 -20.73
N PHE A 395 -1.68 6.11 -21.95
CA PHE A 395 -1.72 7.17 -22.98
C PHE A 395 -2.57 8.36 -22.54
N LYS A 396 -3.77 8.12 -22.03
CA LYS A 396 -4.67 9.21 -21.58
C LYS A 396 -4.08 10.01 -20.42
N ARG A 397 -3.33 9.37 -19.53
CA ARG A 397 -2.66 10.02 -18.38
C ARG A 397 -1.30 10.62 -18.73
N GLY A 398 -0.81 10.45 -19.96
CA GLY A 398 0.51 10.91 -20.37
C GLY A 398 1.67 10.16 -19.70
N TYR A 399 1.42 8.93 -19.23
CA TYR A 399 2.46 8.04 -18.68
C TYR A 399 3.13 7.17 -19.75
N PHE A 400 2.67 7.27 -20.99
CA PHE A 400 3.21 6.58 -22.13
C PHE A 400 2.79 7.31 -23.41
N ASN A 401 3.43 7.07 -24.55
CA ASN A 401 3.02 7.60 -25.86
C ASN A 401 3.28 6.61 -27.00
N GLU A 402 2.66 6.85 -28.17
CA GLU A 402 2.78 5.95 -29.34
C GLU A 402 4.20 5.92 -29.93
N GLU A 403 5.00 6.96 -29.73
CA GLU A 403 6.41 6.97 -30.12
C GLU A 403 7.22 5.96 -29.29
N MET A 404 7.12 6.01 -27.96
CA MET A 404 7.79 5.07 -27.07
C MET A 404 7.29 3.65 -27.26
N LYS A 405 6.00 3.47 -27.56
CA LYS A 405 5.46 2.15 -27.92
C LYS A 405 6.13 1.59 -29.18
N ARG A 406 6.36 2.42 -30.21
CA ARG A 406 7.08 1.99 -31.41
C ARG A 406 8.52 1.64 -31.10
N ILE A 407 9.22 2.45 -30.29
CA ILE A 407 10.60 2.18 -29.84
C ILE A 407 10.67 0.83 -29.14
N LEU A 408 9.79 0.57 -28.16
CA LEU A 408 9.77 -0.67 -27.38
C LEU A 408 9.30 -1.91 -28.17
N GLN A 409 8.58 -1.71 -29.28
CA GLN A 409 8.22 -2.79 -30.20
C GLN A 409 9.34 -3.11 -31.19
N ASP A 410 10.16 -2.11 -31.53
CA ASP A 410 11.31 -2.30 -32.39
C ASP A 410 12.38 -3.10 -31.63
N SER A 411 12.74 -4.26 -32.19
CA SER A 411 13.72 -5.17 -31.59
C SER A 411 15.16 -4.72 -31.87
N SER A 412 15.36 -3.40 -31.94
CA SER A 412 16.63 -2.74 -32.17
C SER A 412 17.56 -2.93 -30.96
N ASP A 413 18.84 -2.61 -31.13
CA ASP A 413 19.85 -2.81 -30.07
C ASP A 413 19.54 -1.94 -28.84
N ASP A 414 18.88 -0.79 -29.04
CA ASP A 414 18.52 0.18 -28.00
C ASP A 414 17.50 -0.37 -26.97
N THR A 415 16.75 -1.43 -27.30
CA THR A 415 15.79 -2.07 -26.38
C THR A 415 16.33 -3.32 -25.70
N LYS A 416 17.49 -3.83 -26.13
CA LYS A 416 18.09 -5.07 -25.59
C LYS A 416 18.97 -4.80 -24.38
N GLY A 417 18.37 -4.21 -23.35
CA GLY A 417 19.07 -3.76 -22.15
C GLY A 417 19.45 -4.86 -21.15
N PHE A 418 19.10 -6.12 -21.38
CA PHE A 418 19.31 -7.25 -20.47
C PHE A 418 20.23 -8.30 -21.08
N PHE A 419 21.07 -8.93 -20.26
CA PHE A 419 22.05 -9.91 -20.71
C PHE A 419 21.69 -11.31 -20.20
N ASP A 420 21.64 -12.31 -21.09
CA ASP A 420 21.49 -13.71 -20.71
C ASP A 420 22.87 -14.35 -20.42
N PRO A 421 23.17 -14.73 -19.17
CA PRO A 421 24.46 -15.31 -18.81
C PRO A 421 24.74 -16.67 -19.48
N ASN A 422 23.72 -17.37 -19.98
CA ASN A 422 23.89 -18.69 -20.59
C ASN A 422 24.31 -18.59 -22.06
N THR A 423 23.64 -17.73 -22.83
CA THR A 423 23.87 -17.57 -24.28
C THR A 423 24.80 -16.41 -24.61
N GLN A 424 24.99 -15.49 -23.67
CA GLN A 424 25.71 -14.22 -23.85
C GLN A 424 25.04 -13.27 -24.84
N ASP A 425 23.73 -13.44 -25.07
CA ASP A 425 22.92 -12.56 -25.90
C ASP A 425 22.44 -11.34 -25.09
N ASN A 426 22.40 -10.19 -25.74
CA ASN A 426 21.59 -9.05 -25.30
C ASN A 426 20.13 -9.27 -25.73
N LEU A 427 19.21 -9.15 -24.78
CA LEU A 427 17.80 -9.44 -24.92
C LEU A 427 16.96 -8.32 -24.33
N THR A 428 15.71 -8.27 -24.78
CA THR A 428 14.65 -7.55 -24.07
C THR A 428 14.33 -8.28 -22.78
N TYR A 429 13.81 -7.59 -21.77
CA TYR A 429 13.35 -8.19 -20.52
C TYR A 429 12.31 -9.29 -20.74
N LEU A 430 11.37 -9.10 -21.68
CA LEU A 430 10.37 -10.11 -21.99
C LEU A 430 11.02 -11.39 -22.56
N GLN A 431 11.98 -11.24 -23.48
CA GLN A 431 12.74 -12.37 -24.04
C GLN A 431 13.53 -13.11 -22.95
N LEU A 432 14.13 -12.38 -22.00
CA LEU A 432 14.83 -13.00 -20.88
C LEU A 432 13.85 -13.75 -19.96
N MET A 433 12.69 -13.17 -19.65
CA MET A 433 11.63 -13.84 -18.88
C MET A 433 11.14 -15.13 -19.55
N GLU A 434 11.04 -15.16 -20.87
CA GLU A 434 10.66 -16.37 -21.62
C GLU A 434 11.69 -17.50 -21.51
N ARG A 435 12.95 -17.19 -21.18
CA ARG A 435 14.02 -18.16 -20.90
C ARG A 435 14.08 -18.56 -19.42
N CYS A 436 13.33 -17.90 -18.54
CA CYS A 436 13.31 -18.23 -17.13
C CYS A 436 12.50 -19.51 -16.84
N VAL A 437 12.74 -20.04 -15.64
CA VAL A 437 11.97 -21.13 -15.06
C VAL A 437 11.16 -20.63 -13.86
N ILE A 438 10.19 -21.40 -13.42
CA ILE A 438 9.29 -21.05 -12.32
C ILE A 438 9.45 -22.08 -11.21
N ASP A 439 9.65 -21.59 -10.00
CA ASP A 439 9.66 -22.44 -8.81
C ASP A 439 8.24 -22.97 -8.54
N PRO A 440 8.01 -24.31 -8.55
CA PRO A 440 6.68 -24.88 -8.31
C PRO A 440 6.14 -24.61 -6.90
N ILE A 441 7.01 -24.26 -5.94
CA ILE A 441 6.65 -23.99 -4.55
C ILE A 441 6.11 -22.56 -4.43
N THR A 442 6.95 -21.59 -4.83
CA THR A 442 6.69 -20.17 -4.60
C THR A 442 5.98 -19.48 -5.77
N GLY A 443 5.98 -20.10 -6.95
CA GLY A 443 5.47 -19.51 -8.19
C GLY A 443 6.37 -18.39 -8.76
N LEU A 444 7.55 -18.18 -8.15
CA LEU A 444 8.50 -17.13 -8.55
C LEU A 444 9.24 -17.49 -9.83
N CYS A 445 9.49 -16.47 -10.65
CA CYS A 445 10.25 -16.58 -11.89
C CYS A 445 11.74 -16.45 -11.60
N LEU A 446 12.53 -17.46 -11.94
CA LEU A 446 13.97 -17.54 -11.66
C LEU A 446 14.74 -17.69 -12.98
N LEU A 447 15.83 -16.94 -13.12
CA LEU A 447 16.75 -17.08 -14.25
C LEU A 447 17.62 -18.34 -14.04
N PRO A 448 17.55 -19.35 -14.92
CA PRO A 448 18.37 -20.54 -14.78
C PRO A 448 19.82 -20.22 -15.12
N LEU A 449 20.76 -20.71 -14.30
CA LEU A 449 22.17 -20.83 -14.67
C LEU A 449 22.46 -22.30 -15.00
N LEU A 450 22.81 -22.53 -16.26
CA LEU A 450 23.12 -23.86 -16.79
C LEU A 450 24.59 -24.18 -16.56
N ASP A 451 24.86 -25.42 -16.15
CA ASP A 451 26.22 -25.95 -16.17
C ASP A 451 26.59 -26.44 -17.58
N LYS A 452 27.86 -26.75 -17.83
CA LYS A 452 28.41 -27.24 -19.11
C LYS A 452 27.68 -28.45 -19.71
N SER A 453 26.91 -29.18 -18.90
CA SER A 453 26.08 -30.32 -19.32
C SER A 453 24.75 -29.92 -19.99
N ASN A 454 24.37 -28.64 -19.95
CA ASN A 454 23.19 -28.04 -20.59
C ASN A 454 21.85 -28.75 -20.28
N ARG A 455 21.77 -29.51 -19.17
CA ARG A 455 20.56 -30.22 -18.78
C ARG A 455 19.62 -29.27 -18.03
N LEU A 456 18.45 -29.02 -18.62
CA LEU A 456 17.30 -28.50 -17.88
C LEU A 456 16.86 -29.59 -16.88
N ASN A 457 16.80 -29.25 -15.60
CA ASN A 457 16.32 -30.14 -14.55
C ASN A 457 14.78 -30.13 -14.53
N ASP A 458 14.16 -31.29 -14.32
CA ASP A 458 12.69 -31.46 -14.32
C ASP A 458 12.01 -30.79 -13.13
N ASN A 459 12.76 -30.33 -12.13
CA ASN A 459 12.21 -29.78 -10.89
C ASN A 459 11.57 -28.38 -11.02
N PHE A 460 11.91 -27.62 -12.07
CA PHE A 460 11.34 -26.29 -12.31
C PHE A 460 10.38 -26.29 -13.49
N ILE A 461 9.45 -25.33 -13.53
CA ILE A 461 8.46 -25.18 -14.60
C ILE A 461 8.96 -24.20 -15.64
N ASP A 462 9.06 -24.60 -16.90
CA ASP A 462 9.42 -23.66 -17.96
C ASP A 462 8.33 -22.59 -18.16
N TYR A 463 8.75 -21.41 -18.60
CA TYR A 463 7.84 -20.29 -18.82
C TYR A 463 6.70 -20.60 -19.80
N LYS A 464 6.96 -21.42 -20.84
CA LYS A 464 5.96 -21.75 -21.86
C LYS A 464 4.83 -22.60 -21.27
N THR A 465 5.16 -23.61 -20.45
CA THR A 465 4.18 -24.41 -19.70
C THR A 465 3.34 -23.54 -18.78
N LYS A 466 3.94 -22.59 -18.04
CA LYS A 466 3.18 -21.60 -17.25
C LYS A 466 2.18 -20.85 -18.13
N MET A 467 2.61 -20.31 -19.26
CA MET A 467 1.73 -19.56 -20.17
C MET A 467 0.57 -20.41 -20.72
N VAL A 468 0.83 -21.68 -21.01
CA VAL A 468 -0.21 -22.62 -21.45
C VAL A 468 -1.25 -22.85 -20.33
N PHE A 469 -0.81 -23.07 -19.09
CA PHE A 469 -1.71 -23.25 -17.95
C PHE A 469 -2.48 -21.97 -17.58
N LYS A 470 -1.91 -20.79 -17.83
CA LYS A 470 -2.63 -19.51 -17.66
C LYS A 470 -3.74 -19.31 -18.70
N LYS A 471 -3.59 -19.86 -19.91
CA LYS A 471 -4.57 -19.74 -20.99
C LYS A 471 -5.78 -20.65 -20.79
N GLU A 472 -5.59 -21.81 -20.19
CA GLU A 472 -6.70 -22.71 -19.87
C GLU A 472 -7.46 -22.18 -18.65
N LYS A 473 -8.75 -21.89 -18.83
CA LYS A 473 -9.63 -21.35 -17.80
C LYS A 473 -10.86 -22.21 -17.61
N GLY A 474 -11.41 -22.19 -16.40
CA GLY A 474 -12.64 -22.89 -16.08
C GLY A 474 -13.43 -22.16 -15.00
N LYS A 475 -14.75 -22.24 -15.12
CA LYS A 475 -15.67 -21.68 -14.15
C LYS A 475 -15.76 -22.62 -12.95
N MET A 476 -15.43 -22.08 -11.78
CA MET A 476 -15.43 -22.87 -10.54
C MET A 476 -16.83 -22.92 -9.93
N THR A 477 -17.26 -24.12 -9.54
CA THR A 477 -18.55 -24.38 -8.89
C THR A 477 -18.43 -24.60 -7.38
N CYS A 478 -17.21 -24.67 -6.86
CA CYS A 478 -16.92 -25.00 -5.47
C CYS A 478 -15.69 -24.26 -4.94
N GLY A 479 -15.56 -24.25 -3.61
CA GLY A 479 -14.44 -23.61 -2.91
C GLY A 479 -14.44 -22.08 -2.98
N LYS A 480 -13.28 -21.50 -2.65
CA LYS A 480 -13.03 -20.05 -2.59
C LYS A 480 -13.27 -19.34 -3.92
N TYR A 481 -13.08 -20.06 -5.04
CA TYR A 481 -13.23 -19.52 -6.38
C TYR A 481 -14.67 -19.66 -6.91
N MET A 482 -15.64 -20.11 -6.12
CA MET A 482 -17.02 -20.36 -6.58
C MET A 482 -17.60 -19.15 -7.32
N GLY A 483 -18.09 -19.39 -8.54
CA GLY A 483 -18.67 -18.34 -9.40
C GLY A 483 -17.64 -17.53 -10.20
N VAL A 484 -16.35 -17.66 -9.90
CA VAL A 484 -15.23 -17.00 -10.59
C VAL A 484 -14.67 -17.91 -11.67
N GLU A 485 -14.28 -17.32 -12.80
CA GLU A 485 -13.48 -17.99 -13.82
C GLU A 485 -12.00 -17.89 -13.46
N ALA A 486 -11.36 -19.03 -13.18
CA ALA A 486 -9.96 -19.09 -12.78
C ALA A 486 -9.14 -19.88 -13.81
N SER A 487 -7.87 -19.50 -14.00
CA SER A 487 -6.96 -20.26 -14.84
C SER A 487 -6.42 -21.50 -14.11
N LEU A 488 -6.04 -22.52 -14.87
CA LEU A 488 -5.43 -23.73 -14.33
C LEU A 488 -4.19 -23.39 -13.48
N TRP A 489 -3.41 -22.41 -13.91
CA TRP A 489 -2.25 -21.91 -13.15
C TRP A 489 -2.64 -21.38 -11.76
N GLU A 490 -3.66 -20.53 -11.68
CA GLU A 490 -4.13 -19.96 -10.42
C GLU A 490 -4.67 -21.02 -9.46
N LEU A 491 -5.42 -21.98 -9.99
CA LEU A 491 -5.93 -23.09 -9.20
C LEU A 491 -4.80 -23.95 -8.64
N LEU A 492 -3.79 -24.27 -9.44
CA LEU A 492 -2.64 -25.06 -8.97
C LEU A 492 -1.81 -24.33 -7.92
N MET A 493 -1.62 -23.01 -8.07
CA MET A 493 -0.84 -22.19 -7.13
C MET A 493 -1.64 -21.77 -5.88
N SER A 494 -2.92 -22.13 -5.82
CA SER A 494 -3.76 -21.91 -4.64
C SER A 494 -3.39 -22.81 -3.46
N GLU A 495 -4.01 -22.53 -2.31
CA GLU A 495 -3.86 -23.28 -1.06
C GLU A 495 -4.39 -24.72 -1.12
N TYR A 496 -5.13 -25.09 -2.18
CA TYR A 496 -5.69 -26.44 -2.34
C TYR A 496 -4.66 -27.51 -2.69
N PHE A 497 -3.48 -27.12 -3.17
CA PHE A 497 -2.45 -28.06 -3.63
C PHE A 497 -1.15 -27.86 -2.89
N ASN A 498 -0.58 -28.97 -2.41
CA ASN A 498 0.78 -28.98 -1.90
C ASN A 498 1.82 -29.13 -3.02
N GLU A 499 3.08 -28.95 -2.67
CA GLU A 499 4.21 -29.01 -3.58
C GLU A 499 4.30 -30.32 -4.39
N GLN A 500 4.08 -31.47 -3.74
CA GLN A 500 4.16 -32.76 -4.38
C GLN A 500 3.05 -32.94 -5.43
N GLN A 501 1.82 -32.56 -5.08
CA GLN A 501 0.68 -32.62 -6.00
C GLN A 501 0.90 -31.73 -7.22
N ARG A 502 1.42 -30.50 -7.02
CA ARG A 502 1.77 -29.60 -8.13
C ARG A 502 2.79 -30.26 -9.05
N ARG A 503 3.88 -30.78 -8.50
CA ARG A 503 4.92 -31.47 -9.29
C ARG A 503 4.38 -32.65 -10.08
N ASP A 504 3.58 -33.51 -9.45
CA ASP A 504 3.00 -34.68 -10.11
C ASP A 504 2.09 -34.30 -11.28
N ILE A 505 1.25 -33.27 -11.12
CA ILE A 505 0.35 -32.79 -12.17
C ILE A 505 1.15 -32.21 -13.35
N ILE A 506 2.17 -31.41 -13.05
CA ILE A 506 3.03 -30.79 -14.08
C ILE A 506 3.83 -31.87 -14.81
N GLN A 507 4.35 -32.87 -14.11
CA GLN A 507 5.10 -33.97 -14.72
C GLN A 507 4.22 -34.78 -15.68
N ARG A 508 2.97 -35.08 -15.29
CA ARG A 508 2.00 -35.76 -16.17
C ARG A 508 1.73 -34.98 -17.46
N TYR A 509 1.69 -33.66 -17.38
CA TYR A 509 1.55 -32.81 -18.56
C TYR A 509 2.76 -32.92 -19.48
N ARG A 510 3.98 -32.78 -18.93
CA ARG A 510 5.23 -32.83 -19.72
C ARG A 510 5.46 -34.16 -20.42
N GLU A 511 5.12 -35.25 -19.75
CA GLU A 511 5.25 -36.61 -20.30
C GLU A 511 4.16 -36.92 -21.35
N GLY A 512 3.24 -35.97 -21.62
CA GLY A 512 2.14 -36.17 -22.57
C GLY A 512 1.09 -37.18 -22.09
N LYS A 513 1.12 -37.57 -20.80
CA LYS A 513 0.20 -38.56 -20.22
C LYS A 513 -1.24 -38.06 -20.09
N SER A 514 -1.45 -36.74 -20.09
CA SER A 514 -2.77 -36.14 -19.94
C SER A 514 -2.88 -34.85 -20.74
N SER A 515 -4.02 -34.64 -21.39
CA SER A 515 -4.31 -33.38 -22.07
C SER A 515 -4.58 -32.26 -21.07
N ILE A 516 -4.37 -31.01 -21.49
CA ILE A 516 -4.60 -29.84 -20.62
C ILE A 516 -6.02 -29.77 -20.07
N LYS A 517 -7.01 -30.12 -20.89
CA LYS A 517 -8.43 -30.18 -20.48
C LYS A 517 -8.66 -31.26 -19.42
N ALA A 518 -8.05 -32.43 -19.58
CA ALA A 518 -8.15 -33.50 -18.59
C ALA A 518 -7.49 -33.11 -17.26
N ILE A 519 -6.36 -32.38 -17.31
CA ILE A 519 -5.72 -31.84 -16.11
C ILE A 519 -6.62 -30.80 -15.44
N MET A 520 -7.25 -29.93 -16.20
CA MET A 520 -8.19 -28.95 -15.66
C MET A 520 -9.36 -29.64 -14.94
N THR A 521 -10.00 -30.62 -15.57
CA THR A 521 -11.05 -31.42 -14.92
C THR A 521 -10.55 -32.08 -13.63
N MET A 522 -9.37 -32.70 -13.66
CA MET A 522 -8.76 -33.34 -12.49
C MET A 522 -8.52 -32.34 -11.34
N VAL A 523 -7.99 -31.15 -11.65
CA VAL A 523 -7.73 -30.09 -10.66
C VAL A 523 -9.04 -29.61 -10.03
N VAL A 524 -10.08 -29.37 -10.84
CA VAL A 524 -11.40 -28.97 -10.34
C VAL A 524 -12.00 -30.05 -9.44
N GLU A 525 -11.95 -31.33 -9.83
CA GLU A 525 -12.43 -32.44 -9.01
C GLU A 525 -11.65 -32.61 -7.70
N MET A 526 -10.33 -32.36 -7.72
CA MET A 526 -9.50 -32.39 -6.51
C MET A 526 -9.88 -31.27 -5.54
N ILE A 527 -10.14 -30.06 -6.04
CA ILE A 527 -10.62 -28.94 -5.24
C ILE A 527 -11.99 -29.30 -4.64
N ASP A 528 -12.91 -29.83 -5.44
CA ASP A 528 -14.25 -30.18 -4.96
C ASP A 528 -14.21 -31.18 -3.79
N LYS A 529 -13.43 -32.25 -3.94
CA LYS A 529 -13.18 -33.24 -2.88
C LYS A 529 -12.52 -32.64 -1.65
N SER A 530 -11.64 -31.64 -1.80
CA SER A 530 -10.99 -30.97 -0.66
C SER A 530 -11.99 -30.11 0.12
N VAL A 531 -12.92 -29.46 -0.57
CA VAL A 531 -13.97 -28.62 0.03
C VAL A 531 -14.99 -29.50 0.74
N GLU A 532 -15.37 -30.64 0.18
CA GLU A 532 -16.27 -31.61 0.82
C GLU A 532 -15.72 -32.17 2.14
N LYS A 533 -14.40 -32.43 2.22
CA LYS A 533 -13.75 -32.95 3.44
C LYS A 533 -13.61 -31.93 4.57
N THR A 534 -13.77 -30.64 4.25
CA THR A 534 -13.59 -29.53 5.21
C THR A 534 -14.93 -29.01 5.74
N LYS A 535 -16.05 -29.50 5.18
CA LYS A 535 -17.39 -29.37 5.77
C LYS A 535 -17.61 -30.47 6.81
#